data_AF-A0A3D4ZZC1-F1
#
_entry.id   AF-A0A3D4ZZC1-F1
#
_cell.length_a   1.000
_cell.length_b   1.000
_cell.length_c   1.000
_cell.angle_alpha   90.00
_cell.angle_beta   90.00
_cell.angle_gamma   90.00
#
_symmetry.space_group_name_H-M   'P 1'
#
loop_
_entity.id
_entity.type
_entity.pdbx_description
1 polymer ?
#
loop_
_entity_poly.entity_id
_entity_poly.type
_entity_poly.pdbx_seq_one_letter_code
_entity_poly.pdbx_strand_id
1 'polypeptide(L)'
;MGPETGGAFLMALVVIVIAGYPYYIIFSMLLNNTASATEAGVYFIVYTGFIGGMLATWGTALGWLMLTLLLLLSISYPWLLGASERRAMWKMDLEDLAECDAFIRRAPTIVDNYDRAITICRRRGEYARAIQYAEAYLAAVGEDFKMQRRLEQLKRMLRRQTLGSKICPVCDTENTPGAAECIRCGRLLALPTDVVAGCASETGLRALAATTITLLAIGIALALLRSSALAIGIVFVSAFVTAMTYVYLRR
;
A
#
# COMPACT_ATOMS: atom_id res chain seq x y z
N MET A 1 -35.57 16.29 -31.09
CA MET A 1 -34.73 15.68 -30.04
C MET A 1 -35.22 16.21 -28.71
N GLY A 2 -35.92 15.38 -27.93
CA GLY A 2 -36.55 15.83 -26.69
C GLY A 2 -35.51 16.13 -25.60
N PRO A 3 -35.85 16.95 -24.59
CA PRO A 3 -34.97 17.31 -23.48
C PRO A 3 -34.39 16.09 -22.73
N GLU A 4 -35.05 14.93 -22.82
CA GLU A 4 -34.61 13.67 -22.20
C GLU A 4 -33.39 13.03 -22.89
N THR A 5 -33.21 13.26 -24.20
CA THR A 5 -32.06 12.74 -24.96
C THR A 5 -30.78 13.54 -24.71
N GLY A 6 -30.91 14.85 -24.43
CA GLY A 6 -29.77 15.72 -24.11
C GLY A 6 -29.14 15.39 -22.76
N GLY A 7 -29.96 15.05 -21.75
CA GLY A 7 -29.48 14.66 -20.42
C GLY A 7 -28.69 13.36 -20.42
N ALA A 8 -29.15 12.35 -21.17
CA ALA A 8 -28.45 11.07 -21.30
C ALA A 8 -27.10 11.20 -22.02
N PHE A 9 -27.01 12.07 -23.03
CA PHE A 9 -25.77 12.30 -23.78
C PHE A 9 -24.72 13.04 -22.94
N LEU A 10 -25.12 14.12 -22.26
CA LEU A 10 -24.27 14.84 -21.29
C LEU A 10 -23.76 13.89 -20.20
N MET A 11 -24.60 12.94 -19.79
CA MET A 11 -24.24 11.96 -18.79
C MET A 11 -23.21 10.95 -19.25
N ALA A 12 -23.39 10.35 -20.43
CA ALA A 12 -22.36 9.49 -21.01
C ALA A 12 -21.02 10.24 -21.11
N LEU A 13 -21.05 11.52 -21.47
CA LEU A 13 -19.86 12.37 -21.61
C LEU A 13 -19.17 12.64 -20.27
N VAL A 14 -19.93 12.98 -19.23
CA VAL A 14 -19.41 13.18 -17.86
C VAL A 14 -18.81 11.89 -17.31
N VAL A 15 -19.48 10.75 -17.50
CA VAL A 15 -18.96 9.44 -17.08
C VAL A 15 -17.70 9.07 -17.84
N ILE A 16 -17.64 9.27 -19.16
CA ILE A 16 -16.46 8.99 -19.97
C ILE A 16 -15.28 9.85 -19.54
N VAL A 17 -15.49 11.14 -19.26
CA VAL A 17 -14.41 12.04 -18.82
C VAL A 17 -13.92 11.68 -17.42
N ILE A 18 -14.83 11.45 -16.47
CA ILE A 18 -14.46 11.09 -15.09
C ILE A 18 -13.84 9.69 -15.03
N ALA A 19 -14.32 8.76 -15.85
CA ALA A 19 -13.83 7.39 -15.86
C ALA A 19 -12.54 7.20 -16.67
N GLY A 20 -12.34 8.01 -17.71
CA GLY A 20 -11.19 7.87 -18.61
C GLY A 20 -9.85 7.99 -17.89
N TYR A 21 -9.72 8.95 -16.98
CA TYR A 21 -8.48 9.17 -16.22
C TYR A 21 -8.08 7.97 -15.32
N PRO A 22 -8.95 7.45 -14.42
CA PRO A 22 -8.61 6.28 -13.61
C PRO A 22 -8.43 5.00 -14.44
N TYR A 23 -9.19 4.78 -15.52
CA TYR A 23 -8.92 3.64 -16.41
C TYR A 23 -7.55 3.76 -17.10
N TYR A 24 -7.19 4.95 -17.57
CA TYR A 24 -5.85 5.21 -18.09
C TYR A 24 -4.77 4.91 -17.04
N ILE A 25 -4.96 5.34 -15.79
CA ILE A 25 -4.00 5.04 -14.71
C ILE A 25 -3.89 3.54 -14.48
N ILE A 26 -5.00 2.82 -14.33
CA ILE A 26 -4.99 1.36 -14.11
C ILE A 26 -4.26 0.66 -15.26
N PHE A 27 -4.51 1.08 -16.50
CA PHE A 27 -3.86 0.53 -17.67
C PHE A 27 -2.36 0.86 -17.71
N SER A 28 -1.99 2.10 -17.37
CA SER A 28 -0.58 2.51 -17.25
C SER A 28 0.17 1.72 -16.17
N MET A 29 -0.49 1.36 -15.07
CA MET A 29 0.11 0.55 -14.01
C MET A 29 0.40 -0.89 -14.48
N LEU A 30 -0.48 -1.42 -15.33
CA LEU A 30 -0.31 -2.73 -15.95
C LEU A 30 0.85 -2.73 -16.95
N LEU A 31 0.92 -1.71 -17.83
CA LEU A 31 1.99 -1.58 -18.82
C LEU A 31 3.35 -1.33 -18.18
N ASN A 32 3.41 -0.50 -17.13
CA ASN A 32 4.66 -0.15 -16.46
C ASN A 32 5.10 -1.21 -15.43
N ASN A 33 4.38 -2.34 -15.29
CA ASN A 33 4.62 -3.37 -14.28
C ASN A 33 4.79 -2.79 -12.86
N THR A 34 4.02 -1.75 -12.54
CA THR A 34 4.03 -1.11 -11.21
C THR A 34 2.96 -1.71 -10.30
N ALA A 35 1.88 -2.25 -10.87
CA ALA A 35 0.90 -3.08 -10.18
C ALA A 35 0.94 -4.52 -10.71
N SER A 36 0.64 -5.51 -9.86
CA SER A 36 0.39 -6.86 -10.36
C SER A 36 -0.94 -6.89 -11.14
N ALA A 37 -1.08 -7.84 -12.07
CA ALA A 37 -2.31 -7.98 -12.85
C ALA A 37 -3.56 -8.18 -11.96
N THR A 38 -3.42 -8.90 -10.85
CA THR A 38 -4.48 -9.06 -9.85
C THR A 38 -4.89 -7.75 -9.20
N GLU A 39 -3.94 -6.88 -8.88
CA GLU A 39 -4.21 -5.60 -8.25
C GLU A 39 -4.89 -4.62 -9.21
N ALA A 40 -4.37 -4.52 -10.44
CA ALA A 40 -5.02 -3.75 -11.50
C ALA A 40 -6.45 -4.27 -11.77
N GLY A 41 -6.65 -5.59 -11.71
CA GLY A 41 -7.96 -6.22 -11.81
C GLY A 41 -8.92 -5.82 -10.70
N VAL A 42 -8.49 -5.82 -9.43
CA VAL A 42 -9.33 -5.37 -8.29
C VAL A 42 -9.75 -3.92 -8.50
N TYR A 43 -8.82 -3.05 -8.86
CA TYR A 43 -9.10 -1.64 -9.14
C TYR A 43 -10.10 -1.45 -10.29
N PHE A 44 -9.91 -2.19 -11.38
CA PHE A 44 -10.82 -2.17 -12.52
C PHE A 44 -12.23 -2.62 -12.13
N ILE A 45 -12.36 -3.72 -11.38
CA ILE A 45 -13.65 -4.25 -10.92
C ILE A 45 -14.35 -3.26 -9.98
N VAL A 46 -13.62 -2.71 -9.00
CA VAL A 46 -14.19 -1.76 -8.04
C VAL A 46 -14.70 -0.52 -8.76
N TYR A 47 -13.89 0.06 -9.65
CA TYR A 47 -14.26 1.26 -10.38
C TYR A 47 -15.46 1.03 -11.32
N THR A 48 -15.44 -0.09 -12.05
CA THR A 48 -16.55 -0.48 -12.94
C THR A 48 -17.83 -0.76 -12.15
N GLY A 49 -17.72 -1.34 -10.94
CA GLY A 49 -18.85 -1.59 -10.05
C GLY A 49 -19.53 -0.30 -9.57
N PHE A 50 -18.76 0.72 -9.20
CA PHE A 50 -19.31 2.04 -8.84
C PHE A 50 -19.96 2.75 -10.03
N ILE A 51 -19.37 2.68 -11.23
CA ILE A 51 -20.00 3.19 -12.45
C ILE A 51 -21.32 2.47 -12.72
N GLY A 52 -21.34 1.14 -12.65
CA GLY A 52 -22.54 0.34 -12.85
C GLY A 52 -23.64 0.69 -11.84
N GLY A 53 -23.28 0.82 -10.55
CA GLY A 53 -24.21 1.23 -9.49
C GLY A 53 -24.78 2.64 -9.70
N MET A 54 -23.94 3.60 -10.10
CA MET A 54 -24.35 4.96 -10.43
C MET A 54 -25.30 5.00 -11.63
N LEU A 55 -24.98 4.28 -12.71
CA LEU A 55 -25.83 4.20 -13.90
C LEU A 55 -27.19 3.55 -13.59
N ALA A 56 -27.21 2.51 -12.77
CA ALA A 56 -28.43 1.82 -12.36
C ALA A 56 -29.36 2.69 -11.49
N THR A 57 -28.82 3.72 -10.83
CA THR A 57 -29.53 4.55 -9.84
C THR A 57 -29.60 6.02 -10.26
N TRP A 58 -29.38 6.28 -11.55
CA TRP A 58 -29.31 7.61 -12.12
C TRP A 58 -30.59 8.44 -11.88
N GLY A 59 -30.43 9.74 -11.67
CA GLY A 59 -31.54 10.67 -11.41
C GLY A 59 -32.14 10.57 -10.01
N THR A 60 -31.69 9.63 -9.18
CA THR A 60 -32.07 9.53 -7.76
C THR A 60 -31.01 10.16 -6.87
N ALA A 61 -31.38 10.48 -5.62
CA ALA A 61 -30.41 10.91 -4.59
C ALA A 61 -29.27 9.89 -4.40
N LEU A 62 -29.55 8.60 -4.64
CA LEU A 62 -28.57 7.53 -4.53
C LEU A 62 -27.56 7.54 -5.69
N GLY A 63 -28.01 7.86 -6.91
CA GLY A 63 -27.11 8.06 -8.05
C GLY A 63 -26.13 9.21 -7.81
N TRP A 64 -26.59 10.30 -7.19
CA TRP A 64 -25.72 11.41 -6.79
C TRP A 64 -24.72 11.03 -5.69
N LEU A 65 -25.13 10.21 -4.71
CA LEU A 65 -24.22 9.63 -3.72
C LEU A 65 -23.16 8.75 -4.40
N MET A 66 -23.55 7.91 -5.37
CA MET A 66 -22.57 7.07 -6.09
C MET A 66 -21.59 7.91 -6.90
N LEU A 67 -22.04 9.00 -7.51
CA LEU A 67 -21.19 9.93 -8.23
C LEU A 67 -20.15 10.58 -7.29
N THR A 68 -20.56 11.03 -6.09
CA THR A 68 -19.63 11.63 -5.14
C THR A 68 -18.62 10.61 -4.61
N LEU A 69 -19.03 9.38 -4.31
CA LEU A 69 -18.12 8.30 -3.94
C LEU A 69 -17.13 7.96 -5.06
N LEU A 70 -17.60 7.92 -6.31
CA LEU A 70 -16.74 7.69 -7.48
C LEU A 70 -15.70 8.81 -7.65
N LEU A 71 -16.10 10.08 -7.47
CA LEU A 71 -15.18 11.21 -7.52
C LEU A 71 -14.13 11.14 -6.40
N LEU A 72 -14.54 10.80 -5.17
CA LEU A 72 -13.61 10.60 -4.05
C LEU A 72 -12.63 9.46 -4.33
N LEU A 73 -13.12 8.36 -4.92
CA LEU A 73 -12.28 7.23 -5.35
C LEU A 73 -11.24 7.71 -6.38
N SER A 74 -11.64 8.49 -7.39
CA SER A 74 -10.74 9.06 -8.39
C SER A 74 -9.70 10.03 -7.81
N ILE A 75 -10.08 10.85 -6.82
CA ILE A 75 -9.15 11.76 -6.12
C ILE A 75 -8.18 11.00 -5.21
N SER A 76 -8.56 9.82 -4.72
CA SER A 76 -7.67 8.96 -3.92
C SER A 76 -6.57 8.27 -4.74
N TYR A 77 -6.68 8.23 -6.07
CA TYR A 77 -5.73 7.54 -6.96
C TYR A 77 -4.31 8.13 -7.06
N PRO A 78 -4.09 9.45 -7.05
CA PRO A 78 -2.75 10.02 -6.89
C PRO A 78 -2.01 9.45 -5.66
N TRP A 79 -2.75 9.14 -4.59
CA TRP A 79 -2.15 8.51 -3.41
C TRP A 79 -1.84 7.01 -3.62
N LEU A 80 -2.50 6.34 -4.58
CA LEU A 80 -2.15 5.01 -5.06
C LEU A 80 -0.87 5.00 -5.89
N LEU A 81 -0.65 6.04 -6.70
CA LEU A 81 0.57 6.20 -7.48
C LEU A 81 1.81 6.34 -6.58
N GLY A 82 1.70 7.02 -5.43
CA GLY A 82 2.78 7.09 -4.44
C GLY A 82 3.18 5.73 -3.81
N ALA A 83 2.31 4.73 -3.82
CA ALA A 83 2.67 3.34 -3.45
C ALA A 83 3.35 2.61 -4.63
N SER A 84 2.95 2.91 -5.86
CA SER A 84 3.59 2.38 -7.08
C SER A 84 5.01 2.91 -7.29
N GLU A 85 5.25 4.18 -6.92
CA GLU A 85 6.57 4.80 -6.87
C GLU A 85 7.52 4.03 -5.95
N ARG A 86 7.04 3.41 -4.87
CA ARG A 86 7.89 2.58 -4.00
C ARG A 86 8.37 1.30 -4.69
N ARG A 87 7.57 0.72 -5.58
CA ARG A 87 8.00 -0.46 -6.36
C ARG A 87 8.97 -0.06 -7.48
N ALA A 88 8.78 1.12 -8.08
CA ALA A 88 9.77 1.69 -8.98
C ALA A 88 11.09 1.96 -8.24
N MET A 89 11.02 2.59 -7.06
CA MET A 89 12.18 2.77 -6.18
C MET A 89 12.82 1.45 -5.78
N TRP A 90 12.03 0.38 -5.54
CA TRP A 90 12.58 -0.95 -5.23
C TRP A 90 13.39 -1.55 -6.38
N LYS A 91 12.94 -1.37 -7.63
CA LYS A 91 13.70 -1.79 -8.82
C LYS A 91 14.97 -0.96 -8.98
N MET A 92 14.88 0.36 -8.78
CA MET A 92 16.05 1.24 -8.83
C MET A 92 17.06 0.91 -7.71
N ASP A 93 16.60 0.63 -6.50
CA ASP A 93 17.45 0.20 -5.39
C ASP A 93 18.15 -1.15 -5.69
N LEU A 94 17.52 -2.06 -6.45
CA LEU A 94 18.14 -3.31 -6.89
C LEU A 94 19.24 -3.08 -7.93
N GLU A 95 18.98 -2.22 -8.90
CA GLU A 95 19.95 -1.82 -9.92
C GLU A 95 21.15 -1.10 -9.29
N ASP A 96 20.88 -0.14 -8.39
CA ASP A 96 21.90 0.56 -7.59
C ASP A 96 22.74 -0.41 -6.74
N LEU A 97 22.12 -1.43 -6.14
CA LEU A 97 22.84 -2.47 -5.39
C LEU A 97 23.75 -3.30 -6.29
N ALA A 98 23.28 -3.68 -7.48
CA ALA A 98 24.07 -4.43 -8.44
C ALA A 98 25.27 -3.62 -8.95
N GLU A 99 25.07 -2.31 -9.15
CA GLU A 99 26.14 -1.38 -9.47
C GLU A 99 27.16 -1.28 -8.33
N CYS A 100 26.71 -1.11 -7.08
CA CYS A 100 27.59 -1.11 -5.90
C CYS A 100 28.39 -2.41 -5.79
N ASP A 101 27.76 -3.56 -6.00
CA ASP A 101 28.41 -4.88 -5.99
C ASP A 101 29.50 -4.99 -7.06
N ALA A 102 29.26 -4.46 -8.25
CA ALA A 102 30.26 -4.44 -9.32
C ALA A 102 31.46 -3.54 -8.97
N PHE A 103 31.23 -2.40 -8.33
CA PHE A 103 32.30 -1.50 -7.87
C PHE A 103 33.11 -2.08 -6.72
N ILE A 104 32.44 -2.70 -5.73
CA ILE A 104 33.09 -3.35 -4.59
C ILE A 104 34.07 -4.44 -5.06
N ARG A 105 33.69 -5.22 -6.09
CA ARG A 105 34.58 -6.24 -6.67
C ARG A 105 35.83 -5.66 -7.32
N ARG A 106 35.76 -4.44 -7.86
CA ARG A 106 36.88 -3.77 -8.52
C ARG A 106 37.78 -3.03 -7.52
N ALA A 107 37.20 -2.46 -6.48
CA ALA A 107 37.92 -1.65 -5.48
C ALA A 107 37.35 -1.88 -4.06
N PRO A 108 37.82 -2.94 -3.35
CA PRO A 108 37.25 -3.35 -2.07
C PRO A 108 37.60 -2.46 -0.88
N THR A 109 38.45 -1.45 -1.06
CA THR A 109 38.91 -0.55 0.02
C THR A 109 38.13 0.76 0.10
N ILE A 110 37.30 1.08 -0.89
CA ILE A 110 36.57 2.35 -0.97
C ILE A 110 35.31 2.29 -0.10
N VAL A 111 35.29 3.06 0.99
CA VAL A 111 34.19 3.06 1.97
C VAL A 111 32.84 3.52 1.39
N ASP A 112 32.84 4.46 0.44
CA ASP A 112 31.63 5.09 -0.08
C ASP A 112 30.68 4.08 -0.75
N ASN A 113 31.23 3.08 -1.45
CA ASN A 113 30.43 2.04 -2.09
C ASN A 113 29.74 1.14 -1.07
N TYR A 114 30.45 0.80 0.02
CA TYR A 114 29.87 0.04 1.12
C TYR A 114 28.83 0.86 1.89
N ASP A 115 29.07 2.15 2.12
CA ASP A 115 28.10 3.03 2.79
C ASP A 115 26.81 3.16 1.97
N ARG A 116 26.93 3.34 0.64
CA ARG A 116 25.78 3.36 -0.27
C ARG A 116 25.00 2.04 -0.23
N ALA A 117 25.68 0.90 -0.35
CA ALA A 117 25.05 -0.43 -0.28
C ALA A 117 24.36 -0.68 1.08
N ILE A 118 25.03 -0.37 2.19
CA ILE A 118 24.47 -0.47 3.55
C ILE A 118 23.23 0.40 3.69
N THR A 119 23.27 1.63 3.16
CA THR A 119 22.14 2.56 3.23
C THR A 119 20.95 2.05 2.44
N ILE A 120 21.16 1.51 1.24
CA ILE A 120 20.09 0.89 0.43
C ILE A 120 19.52 -0.33 1.18
N CYS A 121 20.35 -1.25 1.67
CA CYS A 121 19.89 -2.41 2.43
C CYS A 121 19.12 -2.01 3.70
N ARG A 122 19.54 -0.95 4.39
CA ARG A 122 18.86 -0.43 5.58
C ARG A 122 17.48 0.13 5.23
N ARG A 123 17.35 0.90 4.14
CA ARG A 123 16.04 1.42 3.67
C ARG A 123 15.06 0.29 3.35
N ARG A 124 15.59 -0.83 2.83
CA ARG A 124 14.81 -2.03 2.49
C ARG A 124 14.53 -2.96 3.67
N GLY A 125 15.07 -2.67 4.85
CA GLY A 125 14.95 -3.55 6.02
C GLY A 125 15.74 -4.86 5.92
N GLU A 126 16.66 -4.97 4.94
CA GLU A 126 17.53 -6.13 4.72
C GLU A 126 18.78 -6.04 5.61
N TYR A 127 18.59 -5.98 6.94
CA TYR A 127 19.69 -5.74 7.87
C TYR A 127 20.76 -6.83 7.85
N ALA A 128 20.39 -8.09 7.58
CA ALA A 128 21.36 -9.19 7.45
C ALA A 128 22.35 -8.95 6.29
N ARG A 129 21.85 -8.48 5.14
CA ARG A 129 22.70 -8.15 3.98
C ARG A 129 23.53 -6.89 4.23
N ALA A 130 22.96 -5.88 4.92
CA ALA A 130 23.71 -4.71 5.34
C ALA A 130 24.90 -5.06 6.26
N ILE A 131 24.71 -6.03 7.17
CA ILE A 131 25.77 -6.55 8.04
C ILE A 131 26.89 -7.20 7.22
N GLN A 132 26.55 -8.01 6.21
CA GLN A 132 27.54 -8.65 5.33
C GLN A 132 28.42 -7.61 4.62
N TYR A 133 27.85 -6.51 4.12
CA TYR A 133 28.65 -5.43 3.52
C TYR A 133 29.59 -4.76 4.52
N ALA A 134 29.12 -4.46 5.73
CA ALA A 134 29.94 -3.86 6.77
C ALA A 134 31.08 -4.80 7.22
N GLU A 135 30.81 -6.10 7.36
CA GLU A 135 31.81 -7.11 7.70
C GLU A 135 32.82 -7.33 6.56
N ALA A 136 32.36 -7.34 5.30
CA ALA A 136 33.24 -7.45 4.14
C ALA A 136 34.20 -6.26 4.00
N TYR A 137 33.74 -5.03 4.30
CA TYR A 137 34.60 -3.86 4.32
C TYR A 137 35.66 -3.94 5.43
N LEU A 138 35.25 -4.28 6.65
CA LEU A 138 36.17 -4.43 7.79
C LEU A 138 37.18 -5.56 7.54
N ALA A 139 36.79 -6.64 6.84
CA ALA A 139 37.71 -7.70 6.44
C ALA A 139 38.77 -7.22 5.41
N ALA A 140 38.42 -6.25 4.55
CA ALA A 140 39.32 -5.72 3.53
C ALA A 140 40.26 -4.62 4.06
N VAL A 141 39.79 -3.78 4.98
CA VAL A 141 40.53 -2.60 5.49
C VAL A 141 41.12 -2.82 6.89
N GLY A 142 40.57 -3.75 7.66
CA GLY A 142 40.96 -4.02 9.05
C GLY A 142 40.13 -3.21 10.05
N GLU A 143 40.68 -2.11 10.56
CA GLU A 143 40.03 -1.30 11.60
C GLU A 143 39.47 0.01 11.05
N ASP A 144 38.15 0.14 11.12
CA ASP A 144 37.44 1.42 10.98
C ASP A 144 36.40 1.53 12.10
N PHE A 145 36.67 2.43 13.06
CA PHE A 145 35.79 2.65 14.21
C PHE A 145 34.39 3.12 13.81
N LYS A 146 34.26 3.90 12.73
CA LYS A 146 32.98 4.39 12.24
C LYS A 146 32.14 3.24 11.70
N MET A 147 32.76 2.35 10.92
CA MET A 147 32.08 1.18 10.37
C MET A 147 31.77 0.13 11.45
N GLN A 148 32.66 -0.09 12.43
CA GLN A 148 32.41 -0.97 13.58
C GLN A 148 31.18 -0.52 14.39
N ARG A 149 31.09 0.78 14.71
CA ARG A 149 29.92 1.33 15.42
C ARG A 149 28.63 1.12 14.61
N ARG A 150 28.71 1.24 13.28
CA ARG A 150 27.57 1.04 12.39
C ARG A 150 27.17 -0.44 12.30
N LEU A 151 28.14 -1.36 12.28
CA LEU A 151 27.90 -2.80 12.35
C LEU A 151 27.14 -3.19 13.63
N GLU A 152 27.54 -2.65 14.78
CA GLU A 152 26.80 -2.87 16.04
C GLU A 152 25.36 -2.35 15.96
N GLN A 153 25.16 -1.16 15.39
CA GLN A 153 23.82 -0.61 15.20
C GLN A 153 22.96 -1.52 14.30
N LEU A 154 23.51 -2.01 13.19
CA LEU A 154 22.82 -2.93 12.29
C LEU A 154 22.48 -4.26 12.97
N LYS A 155 23.39 -4.81 13.79
CA LYS A 155 23.14 -6.03 14.59
C LYS A 155 22.01 -5.84 15.60
N ARG A 156 21.94 -4.67 16.25
CA ARG A 156 20.82 -4.32 17.14
C ARG A 156 19.50 -4.20 16.36
N MET A 157 19.50 -3.58 15.18
CA MET A 157 18.31 -3.48 14.33
C MET A 157 17.84 -4.85 13.84
N LEU A 158 18.76 -5.72 13.39
CA LEU A 158 18.43 -7.08 12.99
C LEU A 158 17.82 -7.87 14.15
N ARG A 159 18.42 -7.81 15.35
CA ARG A 159 17.91 -8.48 16.56
C ARG A 159 16.48 -8.01 16.91
N ARG A 160 16.20 -6.71 16.80
CA ARG A 160 14.84 -6.15 16.98
C ARG A 160 13.86 -6.70 15.95
N GLN A 161 14.26 -6.77 14.69
CA GLN A 161 13.43 -7.31 13.61
C GLN A 161 13.15 -8.81 13.81
N THR A 162 14.14 -9.60 14.22
CA THR A 162 13.98 -11.06 14.40
C THR A 162 13.15 -11.41 15.62
N LEU A 163 13.31 -10.67 16.73
CA LEU A 163 12.57 -10.95 17.96
C LEU A 163 11.17 -10.34 17.96
N GLY A 164 10.85 -9.45 17.00
CA GLY A 164 9.58 -8.70 17.00
C GLY A 164 9.37 -7.90 18.28
N SER A 165 10.46 -7.52 18.96
CA SER A 165 10.39 -6.93 20.29
C SER A 165 9.87 -5.50 20.22
N LYS A 166 8.85 -5.20 21.03
CA LYS A 166 8.29 -3.85 21.17
C LYS A 166 9.12 -3.08 22.20
N ILE A 167 9.67 -1.93 21.82
CA ILE A 167 10.38 -1.05 22.77
C ILE A 167 9.36 -0.11 23.40
N CYS A 168 9.37 -0.02 24.72
CA CYS A 168 8.52 0.93 25.42
C CYS A 168 8.98 2.37 25.14
N PRO A 169 8.11 3.27 24.65
CA PRO A 169 8.49 4.65 24.30
C PRO A 169 8.81 5.54 25.52
N VAL A 170 8.57 5.06 26.75
CA VAL A 170 8.79 5.82 27.98
C VAL A 170 10.05 5.38 28.70
N CYS A 171 10.29 4.07 28.78
CA CYS A 171 11.37 3.52 29.58
C CYS A 171 12.36 2.66 28.78
N ASP A 172 12.26 2.69 27.44
CA ASP A 172 13.12 1.98 26.48
C ASP A 172 13.32 0.48 26.76
N THR A 173 12.39 -0.12 27.51
CA THR A 173 12.46 -1.54 27.84
C THR A 173 12.03 -2.36 26.63
N GLU A 174 12.82 -3.37 26.28
CA GLU A 174 12.47 -4.36 25.25
C GLU A 174 11.43 -5.34 25.81
N ASN A 175 10.29 -5.47 25.13
CA ASN A 175 9.19 -6.36 25.51
C ASN A 175 9.07 -7.48 24.48
N THR A 176 8.51 -8.61 24.91
CA THR A 176 8.25 -9.77 24.04
C THR A 176 7.29 -9.41 22.91
N PRO A 177 7.38 -10.12 21.77
CA PRO A 177 6.44 -9.96 20.67
C PRO A 177 5.01 -10.25 21.17
N GLY A 178 4.07 -9.35 20.85
CA GLY A 178 2.67 -9.45 21.29
C GLY A 178 2.37 -8.91 22.69
N ALA A 179 3.35 -8.40 23.44
CA ALA A 179 3.10 -7.75 24.72
C ALA A 179 2.16 -6.55 24.55
N ALA A 180 1.00 -6.58 25.22
CA ALA A 180 0.02 -5.50 25.21
C ALA A 180 0.47 -4.33 26.09
N GLU A 181 1.28 -4.59 27.11
CA GLU A 181 1.79 -3.64 28.09
C GLU A 181 3.29 -3.85 28.33
N CYS A 182 3.96 -2.79 28.76
CA CYS A 182 5.38 -2.86 29.07
C CYS A 182 5.61 -3.60 30.39
N ILE A 183 6.48 -4.61 30.38
CA ILE A 183 6.84 -5.41 31.56
C ILE A 183 7.45 -4.60 32.71
N ARG A 184 7.99 -3.41 32.41
CA ARG A 184 8.69 -2.58 33.38
C ARG A 184 7.86 -1.41 33.93
N CYS A 185 7.11 -0.72 33.07
CA CYS A 185 6.37 0.48 33.48
C CYS A 185 4.85 0.35 33.35
N GLY A 186 4.33 -0.82 32.94
CA GLY A 186 2.89 -1.06 32.78
C GLY A 186 2.23 -0.28 31.65
N ARG A 187 2.99 0.48 30.86
CA ARG A 187 2.42 1.29 29.77
C ARG A 187 1.96 0.41 28.62
N LEU A 188 0.74 0.63 28.15
CA LEU A 188 0.19 -0.01 26.94
C LEU A 188 1.11 0.20 25.72
N LEU A 189 1.50 -0.91 25.12
CA LEU A 189 2.29 -1.05 23.89
C LEU A 189 1.41 -1.49 22.70
N ALA A 190 0.18 -1.94 22.97
CA ALA A 190 -0.84 -2.18 21.96
C ALA A 190 -1.31 -0.83 21.40
N LEU A 191 -0.75 -0.43 20.25
CA LEU A 191 -1.42 0.57 19.43
C LEU A 191 -2.63 -0.09 18.72
N PRO A 192 -3.60 0.71 18.27
CA PRO A 192 -4.69 0.28 17.36
C PRO A 192 -4.19 -0.44 16.08
N THR A 193 -2.88 -0.45 15.88
CA THR A 193 -2.15 -1.14 14.83
C THR A 193 -2.28 -2.66 14.85
N ASP A 194 -2.68 -3.33 15.93
CA ASP A 194 -2.69 -4.81 15.93
C ASP A 194 -3.83 -5.40 15.06
N VAL A 195 -5.01 -4.76 14.99
CA VAL A 195 -6.09 -5.11 14.04
C VAL A 195 -5.73 -4.68 12.62
N VAL A 196 -5.21 -3.46 12.49
CA VAL A 196 -4.72 -2.87 11.23
C VAL A 196 -3.56 -3.70 10.64
N ALA A 197 -2.70 -4.28 11.47
CA ALA A 197 -1.58 -5.15 11.07
C ALA A 197 -2.08 -6.52 10.62
N GLY A 198 -3.11 -7.06 11.28
CA GLY A 198 -3.82 -8.25 10.80
C GLY A 198 -4.43 -8.02 9.41
N CYS A 199 -5.07 -6.86 9.19
CA CYS A 199 -5.63 -6.48 7.89
C CYS A 199 -4.56 -6.10 6.84
N ALA A 200 -3.37 -5.65 7.26
CA ALA A 200 -2.25 -5.32 6.38
C ALA A 200 -1.41 -6.56 5.98
N SER A 201 -1.69 -7.74 6.55
CA SER A 201 -1.13 -9.00 6.07
C SER A 201 -1.61 -9.33 4.66
N GLU A 202 -0.88 -10.15 3.91
CA GLU A 202 -1.28 -10.52 2.54
C GLU A 202 -2.64 -11.24 2.51
N THR A 203 -2.94 -12.05 3.52
CA THR A 203 -4.25 -12.69 3.72
C THR A 203 -5.33 -11.66 4.08
N GLY A 204 -5.02 -10.68 4.94
CA GLY A 204 -5.92 -9.57 5.29
C GLY A 204 -6.27 -8.69 4.09
N LEU A 205 -5.29 -8.35 3.25
CA LEU A 205 -5.49 -7.56 2.03
C LEU A 205 -6.35 -8.32 1.01
N ARG A 206 -6.14 -9.63 0.84
CA ARG A 206 -6.99 -10.48 -0.02
C ARG A 206 -8.42 -10.56 0.50
N ALA A 207 -8.60 -10.69 1.82
CA ALA A 207 -9.92 -10.68 2.44
C ALA A 207 -10.63 -9.36 2.20
N LEU A 208 -9.96 -8.22 2.43
CA LEU A 208 -10.52 -6.88 2.18
C LEU A 208 -10.92 -6.67 0.71
N ALA A 209 -10.10 -7.13 -0.23
CA ALA A 209 -10.43 -7.09 -1.65
C ALA A 209 -11.67 -7.95 -1.97
N ALA A 210 -11.72 -9.19 -1.47
CA ALA A 210 -12.86 -10.08 -1.65
C ALA A 210 -14.14 -9.49 -1.04
N THR A 211 -14.08 -8.95 0.18
CA THR A 211 -15.20 -8.28 0.86
C THR A 211 -15.70 -7.10 0.03
N THR A 212 -14.80 -6.27 -0.48
CA THR A 212 -15.17 -5.11 -1.33
C THR A 212 -15.89 -5.56 -2.60
N ILE A 213 -15.36 -6.57 -3.31
CA ILE A 213 -15.98 -7.11 -4.52
C ILE A 213 -17.36 -7.72 -4.21
N THR A 214 -17.47 -8.43 -3.08
CA THR A 214 -18.72 -9.06 -2.66
C THR A 214 -19.78 -8.02 -2.32
N LEU A 215 -19.41 -6.96 -1.59
CA LEU A 215 -20.31 -5.85 -1.28
C LEU A 215 -20.78 -5.12 -2.55
N LEU A 216 -19.89 -4.91 -3.53
CA LEU A 216 -20.29 -4.34 -4.82
C LEU A 216 -21.29 -5.23 -5.56
N ALA A 217 -21.03 -6.54 -5.62
CA ALA A 217 -21.94 -7.49 -6.25
C ALA A 217 -23.32 -7.49 -5.57
N ILE A 218 -23.36 -7.48 -4.23
CA ILE A 218 -24.60 -7.38 -3.45
C ILE A 218 -25.31 -6.05 -3.72
N GLY A 219 -24.57 -4.93 -3.72
CA GLY A 219 -25.13 -3.60 -3.98
C GLY A 219 -25.77 -3.50 -5.36
N ILE A 220 -25.11 -4.04 -6.39
CA ILE A 220 -25.64 -4.12 -7.76
C ILE A 220 -26.88 -5.01 -7.79
N ALA A 221 -26.85 -6.19 -7.19
CA ALA A 221 -28.01 -7.09 -7.14
C ALA A 221 -29.22 -6.43 -6.44
N LEU A 222 -29.00 -5.75 -5.31
CA LEU A 222 -30.06 -5.01 -4.60
C LEU A 222 -30.63 -3.86 -5.45
N ALA A 223 -29.79 -3.16 -6.22
CA ALA A 223 -30.24 -2.11 -7.13
C ALA A 223 -31.08 -2.67 -8.28
N LEU A 224 -30.66 -3.79 -8.88
CA LEU A 224 -31.42 -4.47 -9.94
C LEU A 224 -32.77 -5.00 -9.43
N LEU A 225 -32.80 -5.51 -8.20
CA LEU A 225 -34.02 -5.97 -7.54
C LEU A 225 -34.92 -4.83 -7.01
N ARG A 226 -34.53 -3.57 -7.24
CA ARG A 226 -35.25 -2.36 -6.77
C ARG A 226 -35.52 -2.37 -5.26
N SER A 227 -34.54 -2.83 -4.49
CA SER A 227 -34.60 -2.79 -3.03
C SER A 227 -34.63 -1.34 -2.51
N SER A 228 -34.82 -1.19 -1.19
CA SER A 228 -34.85 0.13 -0.56
C SER A 228 -33.55 0.92 -0.83
N ALA A 229 -33.68 2.21 -1.15
CA ALA A 229 -32.53 3.08 -1.39
C ALA A 229 -31.57 3.11 -0.19
N LEU A 230 -32.09 3.02 1.03
CA LEU A 230 -31.28 2.98 2.25
C LEU A 230 -30.39 1.74 2.29
N ALA A 231 -30.93 0.55 2.01
CA ALA A 231 -30.15 -0.69 1.98
C ALA A 231 -29.06 -0.65 0.90
N ILE A 232 -29.40 -0.18 -0.30
CA ILE A 232 -28.44 -0.02 -1.40
C ILE A 232 -27.32 0.94 -0.98
N GLY A 233 -27.67 2.09 -0.40
CA GLY A 233 -26.72 3.11 0.04
C GLY A 233 -25.75 2.59 1.09
N ILE A 234 -26.23 1.87 2.11
CA ILE A 234 -25.38 1.26 3.15
C ILE A 234 -24.35 0.31 2.53
N VAL A 235 -24.77 -0.54 1.60
CA VAL A 235 -23.89 -1.53 0.98
C VAL A 235 -22.80 -0.87 0.16
N PHE A 236 -23.13 0.13 -0.66
CA PHE A 236 -22.13 0.86 -1.46
C PHE A 236 -21.20 1.73 -0.61
N VAL A 237 -21.69 2.36 0.45
CA VAL A 237 -20.83 3.09 1.40
C VAL A 237 -19.89 2.13 2.11
N SER A 238 -20.38 0.96 2.52
CA SER A 238 -19.55 -0.08 3.13
C SER A 238 -18.47 -0.57 2.17
N ALA A 239 -18.82 -0.81 0.89
CA ALA A 239 -17.88 -1.16 -0.16
C ALA A 239 -16.82 -0.07 -0.39
N PHE A 240 -17.23 1.20 -0.33
CA PHE A 240 -16.31 2.34 -0.47
C PHE A 240 -15.32 2.39 0.70
N VAL A 241 -15.80 2.24 1.94
CA VAL A 241 -14.95 2.26 3.14
C VAL A 241 -13.98 1.09 3.13
N THR A 242 -14.42 -0.12 2.75
CA THR A 242 -13.52 -1.27 2.64
C THR A 242 -12.49 -1.09 1.53
N ALA A 243 -12.88 -0.50 0.39
CA ALA A 243 -11.96 -0.16 -0.69
C ALA A 243 -10.90 0.86 -0.25
N MET A 244 -11.31 1.93 0.45
CA MET A 244 -10.38 2.93 0.99
C MET A 244 -9.44 2.33 2.04
N THR A 245 -9.95 1.45 2.89
CA THR A 245 -9.15 0.73 3.88
C THR A 245 -8.12 -0.18 3.19
N TYR A 246 -8.53 -0.92 2.16
CA TYR A 246 -7.62 -1.72 1.34
C TYR A 246 -6.51 -0.86 0.70
N VAL A 247 -6.88 0.28 0.11
CA VAL A 247 -5.92 1.23 -0.48
C VAL A 247 -4.95 1.79 0.56
N TYR A 248 -5.45 2.13 1.75
CA TYR A 248 -4.66 2.69 2.83
C TYR A 248 -3.67 1.68 3.42
N LEU A 249 -4.13 0.48 3.74
CA LEU A 249 -3.32 -0.56 4.40
C LEU A 249 -2.27 -1.20 3.49
N ARG A 250 -2.45 -1.05 2.18
CA ARG A 250 -1.48 -1.53 1.20
C ARG A 250 -0.26 -0.61 1.05
N ARG A 251 -0.27 0.58 1.66
CA ARG A 251 0.88 1.50 1.72
C ARG A 251 2.01 0.97 2.57
#